data_AF-A0A8T5L273-F1
#
_entry.id   AF-A0A8T5L273-F1
#
_cell.length_a   1.000
_cell.length_b   1.000
_cell.length_c   1.000
_cell.angle_alpha   90.00
_cell.angle_beta   90.00
_cell.angle_gamma   90.00
#
_symmetry.space_group_name_H-M   'P 1'
#
loop_
_entity.id
_entity.type
_entity.pdbx_description
1 polymer ?
#
loop_
_entity_poly.entity_id
_entity_poly.type
_entity_poly.pdbx_seq_one_letter_code
_entity_poly.pdbx_strand_id
1 'polypeptide(L)'
;MPDGYAKRGLRDILNELIERTNSIIMRLRIVEQRNNTSMVKMDSLQTDALEQIKESKTFIKNFENRMKKYEETMIQMETMIKNISKKINRSVTKNEIKGLEQSIKLYNPVTSQFVTKRELNQALKDIGGSK
;
A
#
# COMPACT_ATOMS: atom_id res chain seq x y z
N MET A 1 19.62 9.21 83.29
CA MET A 1 18.62 9.96 82.48
C MET A 1 19.37 11.09 81.80
N PRO A 2 19.23 11.33 80.49
CA PRO A 2 20.07 12.28 79.80
C PRO A 2 19.60 13.72 80.09
N ASP A 3 20.43 14.46 80.83
CA ASP A 3 20.39 15.91 81.02
C ASP A 3 20.71 16.65 79.71
N GLY A 4 19.85 16.50 78.70
CA GLY A 4 20.07 17.04 77.35
C GLY A 4 19.33 18.34 77.03
N TYR A 5 18.40 18.78 77.87
CA TYR A 5 17.58 19.97 77.61
C TYR A 5 18.09 21.18 78.42
N ALA A 6 19.37 21.51 78.24
CA ALA A 6 19.86 22.83 78.62
C ALA A 6 19.05 23.89 77.86
N LYS A 7 18.57 24.92 78.58
CA LYS A 7 17.84 26.08 78.05
C LYS A 7 18.50 26.58 76.75
N ARG A 8 17.92 26.23 75.59
CA ARG A 8 18.32 26.85 74.32
C ARG A 8 18.08 28.35 74.44
N GLY A 9 19.10 29.15 74.14
CA GLY A 9 18.92 30.59 74.11
C GLY A 9 17.97 30.98 72.98
N LEU A 10 17.26 32.10 73.12
CA LEU A 10 16.44 32.68 72.05
C LEU A 10 17.23 32.78 70.72
N ARG A 11 18.54 33.05 70.82
CA ARG A 11 19.46 33.11 69.68
C ARG A 11 19.62 31.78 68.95
N ASP A 12 19.69 30.65 69.67
CA ASP A 12 19.87 29.33 69.06
C ASP A 12 18.60 28.92 68.29
N ILE A 13 17.42 29.23 68.86
CA ILE A 13 16.14 29.01 68.20
C ILE A 13 16.03 29.87 66.94
N LEU A 14 16.43 31.14 67.01
CA LEU A 14 16.41 32.04 65.85
C LEU A 14 17.39 31.56 64.75
N ASN A 15 18.59 31.13 65.11
CA ASN A 15 19.56 30.61 64.16
C ASN A 15 19.04 29.34 63.48
N GLU A 16 18.47 28.39 64.23
CA GLU A 16 17.85 27.19 63.67
C GLU A 16 16.69 27.54 62.72
N LEU A 17 15.89 28.54 63.07
CA LEU A 17 14.75 28.97 62.25
C LEU A 17 15.22 29.66 60.96
N ILE A 18 16.30 30.44 61.02
CA ILE A 18 16.96 31.05 59.85
C ILE A 18 17.53 29.94 58.94
N GLU A 19 18.25 28.97 59.48
CA GLU A 19 18.80 27.84 58.72
C GLU A 19 17.70 27.02 58.04
N ARG A 20 16.63 26.70 58.77
CA ARG A 20 15.45 26.00 58.22
C ARG A 20 14.81 26.80 57.09
N THR A 21 14.62 28.11 57.29
CA THR A 21 14.04 28.99 56.28
C THR A 21 14.91 29.04 55.03
N ASN A 22 16.23 29.18 55.19
CA ASN A 22 17.17 29.17 54.08
C ASN A 22 17.16 27.84 53.31
N SER A 23 17.11 26.72 54.03
CA SER A 23 16.97 25.39 53.41
C SER A 23 15.66 25.27 52.63
N ILE A 24 14.54 25.77 53.17
CA ILE A 24 13.25 25.76 52.47
C ILE A 24 13.31 26.62 51.20
N ILE A 25 13.90 27.81 51.27
CA ILE A 25 14.06 28.70 50.10
C ILE A 25 14.89 28.01 49.00
N MET A 26 15.99 27.34 49.37
CA MET A 26 16.79 26.58 48.40
C MET A 26 16.00 25.43 47.77
N ARG A 27 15.23 24.69 48.57
CA ARG A 27 14.37 23.60 48.06
C ARG A 27 13.29 24.14 47.12
N LEU A 28 12.65 25.26 47.46
CA LEU A 28 11.65 25.91 46.63
C LEU A 28 12.23 26.29 45.26
N ARG A 29 13.41 26.91 45.25
CA ARG A 29 14.10 27.27 44.00
C ARG A 29 14.39 26.06 43.11
N ILE A 30 14.83 24.94 43.70
CA ILE A 30 15.07 23.70 42.96
C ILE A 30 13.76 23.16 42.36
N VAL A 31 12.67 23.20 43.13
CA VAL A 31 11.35 22.77 42.65
C VAL A 31 10.87 23.66 41.51
N GLU A 32 11.00 24.98 41.61
CA GLU A 32 10.66 25.92 40.55
C GLU A 32 11.46 25.66 39.27
N GLN A 33 12.78 25.46 39.39
CA GLN A 33 13.63 25.14 38.25
C GLN A 33 13.23 23.82 37.57
N ARG A 34 12.93 22.80 38.37
CA ARG A 34 12.45 21.51 37.87
C ARG A 34 11.09 21.65 37.19
N ASN A 35 10.18 22.42 37.78
CA ASN A 35 8.86 22.69 37.21
C ASN A 35 8.98 23.39 35.85
N ASN A 36 9.81 24.43 35.75
CA ASN A 36 10.07 25.12 34.49
C ASN A 36 10.68 24.18 33.44
N THR A 37 11.62 23.33 33.84
CA THR A 37 12.21 22.33 32.93
C THR A 37 11.16 21.32 32.45
N SER A 38 10.25 20.89 33.33
CA SER A 38 9.16 19.99 32.97
C SER A 38 8.16 20.65 32.02
N MET A 39 7.81 21.92 32.24
CA MET A 39 6.93 22.68 31.33
C MET A 39 7.53 22.77 29.94
N VAL A 40 8.81 23.15 29.81
CA VAL A 40 9.49 23.20 28.50
C VAL A 40 9.49 21.85 27.80
N LYS A 41 9.70 20.75 28.53
CA LYS A 41 9.63 19.39 27.96
C LYS A 41 8.22 19.00 27.55
N MET A 42 7.19 19.43 28.28
CA MET A 42 5.80 19.19 27.92
C MET A 42 5.43 19.95 26.65
N ASP A 43 5.86 21.22 26.52
CA ASP A 43 5.61 22.04 25.32
C ASP A 43 6.30 21.45 24.08
N SER A 44 7.54 20.96 24.23
CA SER A 44 8.24 20.28 23.12
C SER A 44 7.53 18.98 22.73
N LEU A 45 7.16 18.14 23.70
CA LEU A 45 6.41 16.91 23.44
C LEU A 45 5.06 17.17 22.78
N GLN A 46 4.37 18.24 23.18
CA GLN A 46 3.10 18.63 22.56
C GLN A 46 3.31 19.08 21.11
N THR A 47 4.36 19.83 20.83
CA THR A 47 4.71 20.29 19.47
C THR A 47 5.06 19.09 18.59
N ASP A 48 5.92 18.20 19.05
CA ASP A 48 6.31 16.97 18.35
C ASP A 48 5.09 16.08 18.07
N ALA A 49 4.19 15.92 19.04
CA ALA A 49 2.97 15.15 18.88
C ALA A 49 2.03 15.77 17.83
N LEU A 50 1.89 17.10 17.83
CA LEU A 50 1.09 17.81 16.82
C LEU A 50 1.68 17.68 15.42
N GLU A 51 3.01 17.70 15.30
CA GLU A 51 3.71 17.49 14.04
C GLU A 51 3.49 16.06 13.52
N GLN A 52 3.69 15.05 14.36
CA GLN A 52 3.44 13.65 14.00
C GLN A 52 1.99 13.40 13.56
N ILE A 53 1.01 14.06 14.20
CA ILE A 53 -0.39 13.99 13.78
C ILE A 53 -0.58 14.58 12.38
N LYS A 54 0.06 15.71 12.06
CA LYS A 54 0.00 16.33 10.73
C LYS A 54 0.65 15.46 9.66
N GLU A 55 1.82 14.90 9.96
CA GLU A 55 2.53 13.98 9.07
C GLU A 55 1.68 12.73 8.81
N SER A 56 1.11 12.13 9.85
CA SER A 56 0.24 10.96 9.76
C SER A 56 -0.99 11.23 8.89
N LYS A 57 -1.65 12.39 9.06
CA LYS A 57 -2.78 12.80 8.21
C LYS A 57 -2.37 12.92 6.74
N THR A 58 -1.20 13.50 6.48
CA THR A 58 -0.66 13.64 5.12
C THR A 58 -0.34 12.29 4.50
N PHE A 59 0.28 11.40 5.28
CA PHE A 59 0.57 10.02 4.88
C PHE A 59 -0.72 9.26 4.52
N ILE A 60 -1.74 9.30 5.38
CA ILE A 60 -3.04 8.64 5.14
C ILE A 60 -3.66 9.18 3.85
N LYS A 61 -3.70 10.50 3.65
CA LYS A 61 -4.25 11.10 2.42
C LYS A 61 -3.50 10.65 1.16
N ASN A 62 -2.17 10.57 1.24
CA ASN A 62 -1.35 10.08 0.12
C ASN A 62 -1.59 8.59 -0.14
N PHE A 63 -1.76 7.80 0.91
CA PHE A 63 -2.08 6.39 0.82
C PHE A 63 -3.46 6.15 0.17
N GLU A 64 -4.50 6.89 0.60
CA GLU A 64 -5.83 6.86 -0.03
C GLU A 64 -5.77 7.20 -1.52
N ASN A 65 -5.00 8.23 -1.91
CA ASN A 65 -4.82 8.59 -3.31
C ASN A 65 -4.14 7.48 -4.11
N ARG A 66 -3.15 6.78 -3.53
CA ARG A 66 -2.52 5.62 -4.18
C ARG A 66 -3.49 4.45 -4.32
N MET A 67 -4.31 4.19 -3.31
CA MET A 67 -5.33 3.14 -3.37
C MET A 67 -6.36 3.40 -4.47
N LYS A 68 -6.85 4.63 -4.62
CA LYS A 68 -7.72 5.01 -5.74
C LYS A 68 -7.09 4.75 -7.11
N LYS A 69 -5.81 5.08 -7.27
CA LYS A 69 -5.08 4.79 -8.53
C LYS A 69 -4.97 3.29 -8.80
N TYR A 70 -4.76 2.48 -7.77
CA TYR A 70 -4.74 1.02 -7.92
C TYR A 70 -6.13 0.47 -8.28
N GLU A 71 -7.19 0.97 -7.66
CA GLU A 71 -8.57 0.62 -8.00
C GLU A 71 -8.88 0.94 -9.48
N GLU A 72 -8.56 2.15 -9.94
CA GLU A 72 -8.69 2.54 -11.36
C GLU A 72 -7.92 1.61 -12.30
N THR A 73 -6.67 1.27 -11.93
CA THR A 73 -5.84 0.35 -12.71
C THR A 73 -6.45 -1.06 -12.76
N MET A 74 -7.01 -1.55 -11.65
CA MET A 74 -7.69 -2.85 -11.60
C MET A 74 -8.93 -2.87 -12.49
N ILE A 75 -9.74 -1.80 -12.49
CA ILE A 75 -10.91 -1.67 -13.37
C ILE A 75 -10.48 -1.70 -14.85
N GLN A 76 -9.39 -1.03 -15.20
CA GLN A 76 -8.84 -1.06 -16.55
C GLN A 76 -8.36 -2.47 -16.94
N MET A 77 -7.66 -3.16 -16.04
CA MET A 77 -7.22 -4.55 -16.26
C MET A 77 -8.42 -5.49 -16.44
N GLU A 78 -9.45 -5.39 -15.60
CA GLU A 78 -10.66 -6.20 -15.71
C GLU A 78 -11.36 -5.97 -17.06
N THR A 79 -11.45 -4.71 -17.49
CA THR A 79 -12.01 -4.34 -18.79
C THR A 79 -11.19 -4.93 -19.95
N MET A 80 -9.86 -4.87 -19.86
CA MET A 80 -8.96 -5.47 -20.85
C MET A 80 -9.14 -6.98 -20.92
N ILE A 81 -9.21 -7.66 -19.77
CA ILE A 81 -9.45 -9.11 -19.68
C ILE A 81 -10.80 -9.48 -20.30
N LYS A 82 -11.87 -8.75 -20.00
CA LYS A 82 -13.20 -8.95 -20.62
C LYS A 82 -13.14 -8.80 -22.14
N ASN A 83 -12.40 -7.81 -22.64
CA ASN A 83 -12.23 -7.59 -24.09
C ASN A 83 -11.42 -8.71 -24.75
N ILE A 84 -10.36 -9.19 -24.10
CA ILE A 84 -9.56 -10.33 -24.57
C ILE A 84 -10.44 -11.58 -24.62
N SER A 85 -11.18 -11.89 -23.56
CA SER A 85 -12.11 -13.02 -23.50
C SER A 85 -13.13 -12.99 -24.64
N LYS A 86 -13.75 -11.82 -24.91
CA LYS A 86 -14.66 -11.63 -26.05
C LYS A 86 -13.99 -11.89 -27.40
N LYS A 87 -12.75 -11.42 -27.59
CA LYS A 87 -11.99 -11.63 -28.84
C LYS A 87 -11.62 -13.11 -29.04
N ILE A 88 -11.23 -13.80 -27.98
CA ILE A 88 -10.93 -15.24 -28.01
C ILE A 88 -12.19 -16.02 -28.40
N ASN A 89 -13.32 -15.80 -27.72
CA ASN A 89 -14.56 -16.51 -28.01
C ASN A 89 -15.04 -16.32 -29.46
N ARG A 90 -14.92 -15.09 -29.99
CA ARG A 90 -15.23 -14.79 -31.40
C ARG A 90 -14.27 -15.46 -32.38
N SER A 91 -13.00 -15.60 -32.01
CA SER A 91 -11.99 -16.24 -32.86
C SER A 91 -12.17 -17.76 -32.89
N VAL A 92 -12.49 -18.37 -31.74
CA VAL A 92 -12.83 -19.79 -31.62
C VAL A 92 -14.05 -20.10 -32.49
N THR A 93 -15.16 -19.37 -32.32
CA THR A 93 -16.37 -19.57 -33.14
C THR A 93 -16.12 -19.37 -34.63
N LYS A 94 -15.30 -18.38 -35.04
CA LYS A 94 -14.92 -18.21 -36.46
C LYS A 94 -14.13 -19.39 -37.01
N ASN A 95 -13.22 -19.96 -36.21
CA ASN A 95 -12.42 -21.11 -36.63
C ASN A 95 -13.28 -22.38 -36.71
N GLU A 96 -14.20 -22.58 -35.76
CA GLU A 96 -15.18 -23.68 -35.77
C GLU A 96 -16.10 -23.60 -36.99
N ILE A 97 -16.60 -22.40 -37.33
CA ILE A 97 -17.42 -22.17 -38.53
C ILE A 97 -16.64 -22.48 -39.80
N LYS A 98 -15.37 -22.04 -39.92
CA LYS A 98 -14.53 -22.38 -41.08
C LYS A 98 -14.28 -23.89 -41.20
N GLY A 99 -14.08 -24.59 -40.09
CA GLY A 99 -13.93 -26.04 -40.07
C GLY A 99 -15.21 -26.76 -40.52
N LEU A 100 -16.37 -26.29 -40.08
CA LEU A 100 -17.67 -26.79 -40.54
C LEU A 100 -17.89 -26.50 -42.03
N GLU A 101 -17.56 -25.31 -42.52
CA GLU A 101 -17.64 -24.98 -43.95
C GLU A 101 -16.75 -25.89 -44.81
N GLN A 102 -15.52 -26.17 -44.38
CA GLN A 102 -14.64 -27.12 -45.07
C GLN A 102 -15.20 -28.55 -45.04
N SER A 103 -15.74 -28.98 -43.90
CA SER A 103 -16.34 -30.31 -43.76
C SER A 103 -17.58 -30.46 -44.64
N ILE A 104 -18.44 -29.44 -44.70
CA ILE A 104 -19.61 -29.39 -45.58
C ILE A 104 -19.18 -29.37 -47.04
N LYS A 105 -18.13 -28.62 -47.42
CA LYS A 105 -17.58 -28.66 -48.79
C LYS A 105 -17.05 -30.04 -49.17
N LEU A 106 -16.46 -30.78 -48.23
CA LEU A 106 -15.98 -32.13 -48.47
C LEU A 106 -17.14 -33.13 -48.68
N TYR A 107 -18.25 -32.94 -47.95
CA TYR A 107 -19.41 -33.82 -47.97
C TYR A 107 -20.47 -33.47 -49.02
N ASN A 108 -20.50 -32.23 -49.53
CA ASN A 108 -21.48 -31.80 -50.51
C ASN A 108 -21.04 -32.24 -51.94
N PRO A 109 -21.73 -33.21 -52.55
CA PRO A 109 -21.36 -33.74 -53.86
C PRO A 109 -21.57 -32.75 -55.02
N VAL A 110 -22.17 -31.58 -54.76
CA VAL A 110 -22.41 -30.53 -55.78
C VAL A 110 -21.19 -29.63 -55.99
N THR A 111 -20.30 -29.51 -54.99
CA THR A 111 -19.05 -28.70 -55.08
C THR A 111 -17.78 -29.51 -54.87
N SER A 112 -17.90 -30.78 -54.45
CA SER A 112 -16.77 -31.71 -54.42
C SER A 112 -16.30 -31.97 -55.86
N GLN A 113 -15.18 -31.38 -56.24
CA GLN A 113 -14.43 -31.77 -57.43
C GLN A 113 -13.86 -33.17 -57.18
N PHE A 114 -14.69 -34.20 -57.34
CA PHE A 114 -14.24 -35.58 -57.37
C PHE A 114 -13.43 -35.79 -58.64
N VAL A 115 -12.13 -35.49 -58.56
CA VAL A 115 -11.18 -35.89 -59.59
C VAL A 115 -11.04 -37.41 -59.53
N THR A 116 -11.35 -38.06 -60.64
CA THR A 116 -11.12 -39.50 -60.80
C THR A 116 -9.62 -39.81 -60.77
N LYS A 117 -9.24 -41.05 -60.39
CA LYS A 117 -7.82 -41.50 -60.38
C LYS A 117 -7.08 -41.20 -61.70
N ARG A 118 -7.79 -41.14 -62.82
CA ARG A 118 -7.23 -40.76 -64.13
C ARG A 118 -6.85 -39.28 -64.20
N GLU A 119 -7.73 -38.39 -63.73
CA GLU A 119 -7.52 -36.94 -63.78
C GLU A 119 -6.40 -36.50 -62.82
N LEU A 120 -6.30 -37.12 -61.64
CA LEU A 120 -5.19 -36.87 -60.71
C LEU A 120 -3.82 -37.26 -61.29
N ASN A 121 -3.75 -38.41 -61.96
CA ASN A 121 -2.51 -38.89 -62.60
C ASN A 121 -2.12 -38.04 -63.82
N GLN A 122 -3.09 -37.44 -64.50
CA GLN A 122 -2.83 -36.52 -65.62
C GLN A 122 -2.24 -35.20 -65.11
N ALA A 123 -2.84 -34.60 -64.07
CA ALA A 123 -2.33 -33.38 -63.45
C ALA A 123 -0.92 -33.56 -62.85
N LEU A 124 -0.63 -34.73 -62.25
CA LEU A 124 0.71 -35.05 -61.74
C LEU A 124 1.75 -35.22 -62.85
N LYS A 125 1.36 -35.72 -64.03
CA LYS A 125 2.23 -35.78 -65.21
C LYS A 125 2.51 -34.41 -65.80
N ASP A 126 1.52 -33.51 -65.81
CA ASP A 126 1.70 -32.15 -66.31
C ASP A 126 2.58 -31.30 -65.38
N ILE A 127 2.47 -31.48 -64.06
CA ILE A 127 3.32 -30.79 -63.07
C ILE A 127 4.73 -31.41 -63.00
N GLY A 128 4.86 -32.72 -63.15
CA GLY A 128 6.14 -33.43 -63.16
C GLY A 128 6.85 -33.46 -64.53
N GLY A 129 6.19 -32.96 -65.58
CA GLY A 129 6.64 -33.00 -66.97
C GLY A 129 7.21 -31.70 -67.53
N SER A 130 7.10 -30.57 -66.82
CA SER A 130 7.77 -29.31 -67.21
C SER A 130 9.16 -29.20 -66.56
N LYS A 131 10.13 -29.82 -67.23
CA LYS A 131 11.33 -29.08 -67.64
C LYS A 131 11.17 -28.72 -69.11
#